data_AF-A0A815KKM8-F1
#
_entry.id   AF-A0A815KKM8-F1
#
_cell.length_a   1.000
_cell.length_b   1.000
_cell.length_c   1.000
_cell.angle_alpha   90.00
_cell.angle_beta   90.00
_cell.angle_gamma   90.00
#
_symmetry.space_group_name_H-M   'P 1'
#
loop_
_entity.id
_entity.type
_entity.pdbx_description
1 polymer ?
#
loop_
_entity_poly.entity_id
_entity_poly.type
_entity_poly.pdbx_seq_one_letter_code
_entity_poly.pdbx_strand_id
1 'polypeptide(L)'
;MLPFGIWLTIVLGLQYSLIFICCAVLLKLPTKRFAQLFDSLFGFKIQNDDDHIIIINVCGDNFELSKKLTSRIPFALVLSMCLMVIVVVFIDGCILSMRFMYSNELCSENTPYCYLFKTRLSWYHSFHNLVCQPNESVVSSNISADHVLCYGFIVSNQTTIDIINQLGICSGILAIVETAYPLTYRFGHHPIGMICLVCLNCGILIAEVIFTIIHFQISYMTFILMNLMAFLITTIIYLQYKKRKMRKSRLLISTLNLNQF
;
A
#
# COMPACT_ATOMS: atom_id res chain seq x y z
N MET A 1 16.56 12.85 -19.83
CA MET A 1 16.17 11.82 -18.85
C MET A 1 16.46 12.35 -17.46
N LEU A 2 15.51 12.24 -16.52
CA LEU A 2 15.71 12.63 -15.12
C LEU A 2 16.65 11.62 -14.43
N PRO A 3 17.50 12.05 -13.48
CA PRO A 3 18.29 11.15 -12.67
C PRO A 3 17.40 10.24 -11.81
N PHE A 4 17.77 8.97 -11.63
CA PHE A 4 16.89 7.97 -11.01
C PHE A 4 16.43 8.32 -9.59
N GLY A 5 17.30 8.86 -8.73
CA GLY A 5 16.87 9.31 -7.39
C GLY A 5 15.85 10.46 -7.42
N ILE A 6 15.93 11.35 -8.41
CA ILE A 6 14.91 12.40 -8.61
C ILE A 6 13.61 11.78 -9.13
N TRP A 7 13.71 10.86 -10.09
CA TRP A 7 12.56 10.11 -10.59
C TRP A 7 11.83 9.35 -9.47
N LEU A 8 12.57 8.61 -8.63
CA LEU A 8 12.01 7.86 -7.50
C LEU A 8 11.32 8.78 -6.50
N THR A 9 11.94 9.93 -6.19
CA THR A 9 11.34 10.95 -5.30
C THR A 9 10.04 11.50 -5.88
N ILE A 10 10.01 11.78 -7.20
CA ILE A 10 8.80 12.23 -7.90
C ILE A 10 7.71 11.16 -7.84
N VAL A 11 8.05 9.89 -8.10
CA VAL A 11 7.11 8.77 -8.08
C VAL A 11 6.51 8.58 -6.68
N LEU A 12 7.35 8.54 -5.64
CA LEU A 12 6.90 8.43 -4.25
C LEU A 12 6.05 9.64 -3.84
N GLY A 13 6.49 10.86 -4.18
CA GLY A 13 5.74 12.09 -3.91
C GLY A 13 4.38 12.12 -4.60
N LEU A 14 4.32 11.68 -5.87
CA LEU A 14 3.08 11.55 -6.63
C LEU A 14 2.17 10.49 -6.00
N GLN A 15 2.72 9.35 -5.60
CA GLN A 15 1.98 8.28 -4.92
C GLN A 15 1.30 8.80 -3.66
N TYR A 16 2.03 9.46 -2.75
CA TYR A 16 1.45 10.04 -1.54
C TYR A 16 0.40 11.11 -1.87
N SER A 17 0.66 11.96 -2.86
CA SER A 17 -0.30 12.98 -3.30
C SER A 17 -1.61 12.35 -3.79
N LEU A 18 -1.53 11.27 -4.59
CA LEU A 18 -2.70 10.54 -5.05
C LEU A 18 -3.45 9.86 -3.91
N ILE A 19 -2.75 9.29 -2.93
CA ILE A 19 -3.37 8.73 -1.71
C ILE A 19 -4.15 9.82 -0.96
N PHE A 20 -3.58 11.01 -0.78
CA PHE A 20 -4.25 12.12 -0.10
C PHE A 20 -5.46 12.62 -0.89
N ILE A 21 -5.35 12.76 -2.21
CA ILE A 21 -6.46 13.15 -3.07
C ILE A 21 -7.57 12.10 -3.01
N CYS A 22 -7.24 10.81 -3.14
CA CYS A 22 -8.20 9.71 -3.04
C CYS A 22 -8.90 9.72 -1.67
N CYS A 23 -8.16 9.90 -0.58
CA CYS A 23 -8.71 10.00 0.76
C CYS A 23 -9.67 11.20 0.88
N ALA A 24 -9.29 12.37 0.36
CA ALA A 24 -10.15 13.56 0.34
C ALA A 24 -11.44 13.33 -0.47
N VAL A 25 -11.36 12.66 -1.61
CA VAL A 25 -12.53 12.29 -2.43
C VAL A 25 -13.43 11.31 -1.67
N LEU A 26 -12.86 10.27 -1.08
CA LEU A 26 -13.59 9.27 -0.30
C LEU A 26 -14.28 9.89 0.92
N LEU A 27 -13.64 10.85 1.59
CA LEU A 27 -14.23 11.58 2.72
C LEU A 27 -15.41 12.46 2.30
N LYS A 28 -15.46 12.94 1.05
CA LYS A 28 -16.59 13.70 0.50
C LYS A 28 -17.77 12.81 0.09
N LEU A 29 -17.59 11.50 -0.05
CA LEU A 29 -18.69 10.61 -0.39
C LEU A 29 -19.77 10.59 0.70
N PRO A 30 -21.06 10.41 0.33
CA PRO A 30 -22.12 10.13 1.29
C PRO A 30 -21.77 8.89 2.13
N THR A 31 -22.08 8.92 3.43
CA THR A 31 -21.76 7.85 4.39
C THR A 31 -22.20 6.47 3.89
N LYS A 32 -23.37 6.39 3.24
CA LYS A 32 -23.93 5.14 2.67
C LYS A 32 -23.07 4.56 1.56
N ARG A 33 -22.65 5.38 0.57
CA ARG A 33 -21.76 4.95 -0.51
C ARG A 33 -20.39 4.57 0.02
N PHE A 34 -19.88 5.34 0.98
CA PHE A 34 -18.62 5.05 1.63
C PHE A 34 -18.65 3.69 2.36
N ALA A 35 -19.70 3.40 3.13
CA ALA A 35 -19.84 2.12 3.79
C ALA A 35 -19.99 0.96 2.80
N GLN A 36 -20.76 1.12 1.72
CA GLN A 36 -20.89 0.10 0.65
C GLN A 36 -19.54 -0.27 0.03
N LEU A 37 -18.60 0.67 -0.11
CA LEU A 37 -17.25 0.36 -0.58
C LEU A 37 -16.50 -0.55 0.41
N PHE A 38 -16.72 -0.41 1.72
CA PHE A 38 -16.12 -1.29 2.72
C PHE A 38 -16.70 -2.69 2.71
N ASP A 39 -18.01 -2.81 2.54
CA ASP A 39 -18.67 -4.12 2.39
C ASP A 39 -18.16 -4.83 1.14
N SER A 40 -18.07 -4.11 0.01
CA SER A 40 -17.57 -4.68 -1.25
C SER A 40 -16.10 -5.11 -1.22
N LEU A 41 -15.24 -4.47 -0.42
CA LEU A 41 -13.79 -4.72 -0.43
C LEU A 41 -13.27 -5.52 0.77
N PHE A 42 -13.97 -5.48 1.89
CA PHE A 42 -13.55 -6.13 3.14
C PHE A 42 -14.62 -7.04 3.73
N GLY A 43 -15.79 -7.16 3.09
CA GLY A 43 -16.89 -8.02 3.56
C GLY A 43 -17.48 -7.58 4.92
N PHE A 44 -17.33 -6.30 5.28
CA PHE A 44 -17.82 -5.82 6.57
C PHE A 44 -19.35 -5.73 6.58
N LYS A 45 -19.98 -6.39 7.56
CA LYS A 45 -21.43 -6.31 7.73
C LYS A 45 -21.83 -4.89 8.12
N ILE A 46 -22.67 -4.27 7.29
CA ILE A 46 -23.25 -2.95 7.54
C ILE A 46 -24.62 -3.13 8.18
N GLN A 47 -24.85 -2.43 9.29
CA GLN A 47 -26.18 -2.21 9.85
C GLN A 47 -26.54 -0.72 9.74
N ASN A 48 -27.72 -0.42 9.18
CA ASN A 48 -28.27 0.94 9.24
C ASN A 48 -29.08 1.05 10.53
N ASP A 49 -28.71 2.00 11.38
CA ASP A 49 -29.40 2.27 12.65
C ASP A 49 -29.89 3.72 12.61
N ASP A 50 -31.17 3.89 12.29
CA ASP A 50 -31.86 5.14 11.98
C ASP A 50 -31.16 6.06 10.94
N ASP A 51 -31.88 7.05 10.41
CA ASP A 51 -31.58 7.72 9.12
C ASP A 51 -30.20 8.41 8.97
N HIS A 52 -29.33 8.43 9.99
CA HIS A 52 -28.05 9.14 9.98
C HIS A 52 -26.83 8.40 10.56
N ILE A 53 -26.97 7.20 11.11
CA ILE A 53 -25.84 6.44 11.69
C ILE A 53 -25.68 5.11 10.97
N ILE A 54 -24.51 4.89 10.39
CA ILE A 54 -24.15 3.60 9.79
C ILE A 54 -23.21 2.89 10.73
N ILE A 55 -23.56 1.68 11.14
CA ILE A 55 -22.72 0.85 12.00
C ILE A 55 -21.97 -0.13 11.09
N ILE A 56 -20.64 -0.06 11.14
CA ILE A 56 -19.77 -1.07 10.51
C ILE A 56 -19.39 -2.08 11.59
N ASN A 57 -19.74 -3.35 11.36
CA ASN A 57 -19.30 -4.45 12.20
C ASN A 57 -17.94 -4.96 11.69
N VAL A 58 -16.91 -4.71 12.49
CA VAL A 58 -15.55 -5.21 12.26
C VAL A 58 -15.29 -6.35 13.23
N CYS A 59 -15.33 -7.60 12.75
CA CYS A 59 -15.04 -8.80 13.56
C CYS A 59 -15.86 -8.91 14.86
N GLY A 60 -17.13 -8.50 14.85
CA GLY A 60 -18.01 -8.52 16.02
C GLY A 60 -18.02 -7.21 16.81
N ASP A 61 -17.16 -6.25 16.50
CA ASP A 61 -17.17 -4.92 17.10
C ASP A 61 -17.90 -3.90 16.23
N ASN A 62 -18.87 -3.21 16.81
CA ASN A 62 -19.66 -2.19 16.12
C ASN A 62 -18.96 -0.82 16.20
N PHE A 63 -18.65 -0.24 15.05
CA PHE A 63 -18.10 1.10 14.91
C PHE A 63 -19.11 2.03 14.23
N GLU A 64 -19.46 3.11 14.91
CA GLU A 64 -20.34 4.14 14.36
C GLU A 64 -19.60 5.00 13.32
N LEU A 65 -20.05 4.88 12.08
CA LEU A 65 -19.66 5.75 10.98
C LEU A 65 -20.60 6.96 10.94
N SER A 66 -20.22 8.01 11.66
CA SER A 66 -20.90 9.30 11.63
C SER A 66 -20.36 10.20 10.52
N LYS A 67 -21.02 11.34 10.29
CA LYS A 67 -20.53 12.41 9.42
C LYS A 67 -19.20 13.04 9.91
N LYS A 68 -18.73 12.73 11.13
CA LYS A 68 -17.49 13.30 11.68
C LYS A 68 -16.26 12.73 10.95
N LEU A 69 -15.36 13.63 10.52
CA LEU A 69 -14.13 13.26 9.82
C LEU A 69 -13.30 12.22 10.60
N THR A 70 -13.17 12.40 11.91
CA THR A 70 -12.35 11.53 12.77
C THR A 70 -12.80 10.08 12.79
N SER A 71 -14.08 9.81 12.54
CA SER A 71 -14.56 8.42 12.42
C SER A 71 -14.22 7.79 11.07
N ARG A 72 -14.14 8.60 10.00
CA ARG A 72 -14.02 8.14 8.61
C ARG A 72 -12.58 8.09 8.09
N ILE A 73 -11.69 8.97 8.57
CA ILE A 73 -10.28 9.04 8.16
C ILE A 73 -9.57 7.68 8.17
N PRO A 74 -9.58 6.87 9.25
CA PRO A 74 -8.80 5.63 9.29
C PRO A 74 -9.24 4.64 8.20
N PHE A 75 -10.55 4.53 8.02
CA PHE A 75 -11.15 3.73 6.95
C PHE A 75 -10.76 4.31 5.58
N ALA A 76 -10.96 5.61 5.36
CA ALA A 76 -10.70 6.26 4.07
C ALA A 76 -9.24 6.11 3.62
N LEU A 77 -8.29 6.17 4.56
CA LEU A 77 -6.86 5.96 4.29
C LEU A 77 -6.59 4.53 3.81
N VAL A 78 -7.08 3.51 4.51
CA VAL A 78 -6.91 2.11 4.11
C VAL A 78 -7.51 1.87 2.73
N LEU A 79 -8.72 2.36 2.49
CA LEU A 79 -9.38 2.22 1.20
C LEU A 79 -8.62 2.94 0.08
N SER A 80 -8.08 4.13 0.35
CA SER A 80 -7.23 4.86 -0.60
C SER A 80 -5.98 4.05 -0.96
N MET A 81 -5.32 3.45 0.03
CA MET A 81 -4.14 2.61 -0.18
C MET A 81 -4.47 1.37 -1.00
N CYS A 82 -5.57 0.67 -0.71
CA CYS A 82 -6.01 -0.48 -1.51
C CYS A 82 -6.25 -0.10 -2.97
N LEU A 83 -6.98 0.98 -3.23
CA LEU A 83 -7.22 1.47 -4.59
C LEU A 83 -5.91 1.84 -5.30
N MET A 84 -4.97 2.46 -4.58
CA MET A 84 -3.66 2.80 -5.13
C MET A 84 -2.83 1.58 -5.47
N VAL A 85 -2.85 0.53 -4.64
CA VAL A 85 -2.15 -0.73 -4.95
C VAL A 85 -2.71 -1.34 -6.23
N ILE A 86 -4.05 -1.37 -6.38
CA ILE A 86 -4.68 -1.87 -7.61
C ILE A 86 -4.20 -1.06 -8.82
N VAL A 87 -4.28 0.27 -8.75
CA VAL A 87 -3.86 1.16 -9.86
C VAL A 87 -2.38 0.94 -10.21
N VAL A 88 -1.50 0.83 -9.21
CA VAL A 88 -0.07 0.60 -9.48
C VAL A 88 0.17 -0.77 -10.09
N VAL A 89 -0.52 -1.83 -9.63
CA VAL A 89 -0.40 -3.16 -10.24
C VAL A 89 -0.78 -3.12 -11.71
N PHE A 90 -1.86 -2.42 -12.06
CA PHE A 90 -2.24 -2.22 -13.46
C PHE A 90 -1.23 -1.39 -14.24
N ILE A 91 -0.62 -0.37 -13.64
CA ILE A 91 0.41 0.43 -14.33
C ILE A 91 1.67 -0.42 -14.56
N ASP A 92 2.18 -1.10 -13.53
CA ASP A 92 3.40 -1.92 -13.57
C ASP A 92 3.24 -3.18 -14.45
N GLY A 93 2.00 -3.66 -14.57
CA GLY A 93 1.65 -4.86 -15.30
C GLY A 93 1.15 -4.65 -16.73
N CYS A 94 0.54 -3.49 -17.00
CA CYS A 94 -0.14 -3.24 -18.28
C CYS A 94 0.45 -2.08 -19.09
N ILE A 95 1.10 -1.12 -18.44
CA ILE A 95 1.56 0.12 -19.10
C ILE A 95 3.08 0.16 -19.16
N LEU A 96 3.73 -0.06 -18.03
CA LEU A 96 5.16 0.15 -17.84
C LEU A 96 5.74 -1.05 -17.10
N SER A 97 6.73 -1.75 -17.67
CA SER A 97 7.50 -2.75 -16.93
C SER A 97 8.83 -2.16 -16.49
N MET A 98 9.20 -2.37 -15.23
CA MET A 98 10.50 -1.98 -14.69
C MET A 98 11.20 -3.19 -14.06
N ARG A 99 12.46 -3.42 -14.40
CA ARG A 99 13.24 -4.55 -13.89
C ARG A 99 14.64 -4.12 -13.49
N PHE A 100 15.05 -4.53 -12.29
CA PHE A 100 16.46 -4.56 -11.93
C PHE A 100 17.10 -5.73 -12.65
N MET A 101 18.16 -5.47 -13.39
CA MET A 101 18.91 -6.47 -14.13
C MET A 101 20.33 -6.57 -13.61
N TYR A 102 20.84 -7.79 -13.57
CA TYR A 102 22.28 -8.03 -13.35
C TYR A 102 23.05 -7.78 -14.64
N SER A 103 24.34 -7.49 -14.53
CA SER A 103 25.19 -7.11 -15.67
C SER A 103 25.30 -8.20 -16.74
N ASN A 104 25.13 -9.45 -16.35
CA ASN A 104 25.18 -10.64 -17.22
C ASN A 104 23.81 -11.07 -17.76
N GLU A 105 22.72 -10.39 -17.40
CA GLU A 105 21.40 -10.71 -17.94
C GLU A 105 21.25 -10.22 -19.38
N LEU A 106 20.39 -10.91 -20.13
CA LEU A 106 20.05 -10.56 -21.50
C LEU A 106 18.94 -9.51 -21.51
N CYS A 107 19.04 -8.59 -22.45
CA CYS A 107 18.04 -7.56 -22.64
C CYS A 107 16.73 -8.11 -23.17
N SER A 108 15.64 -7.64 -22.56
CA SER A 108 14.28 -7.98 -22.93
C SER A 108 13.72 -6.96 -23.93
N GLU A 109 12.98 -7.43 -24.92
CA GLU A 109 12.19 -6.59 -25.83
C GLU A 109 11.22 -5.66 -25.08
N ASN A 110 10.76 -6.08 -23.89
CA ASN A 110 9.77 -5.36 -23.11
C ASN A 110 10.36 -4.24 -22.23
N THR A 111 11.68 -4.22 -22.02
CA THR A 111 12.37 -3.22 -21.19
C THR A 111 13.64 -2.70 -21.87
N PRO A 112 13.53 -2.01 -23.01
CA PRO A 112 14.70 -1.63 -23.81
C PRO A 112 15.49 -0.45 -23.23
N TYR A 113 14.91 0.38 -22.35
CA TYR A 113 15.60 1.56 -21.83
C TYR A 113 16.29 1.26 -20.50
N CYS A 114 17.62 1.34 -20.43
CA CYS A 114 18.39 0.97 -19.24
C CYS A 114 19.24 2.11 -18.68
N TYR A 115 19.24 2.23 -17.35
CA TYR A 115 20.11 3.10 -16.57
C TYR A 115 21.19 2.27 -15.88
N LEU A 116 22.46 2.63 -16.11
CA LEU A 116 23.62 1.97 -15.54
C LEU A 116 24.17 2.79 -14.37
N PHE A 117 24.47 2.10 -13.27
CA PHE A 117 25.03 2.70 -12.05
C PHE A 117 26.35 2.02 -11.68
N LYS A 118 27.36 2.84 -11.36
CA LYS A 118 28.74 2.37 -11.13
C LYS A 118 28.96 1.91 -9.69
N THR A 119 28.21 2.48 -8.75
CA THR A 119 28.22 2.11 -7.32
C THR A 119 26.82 2.27 -6.72
N ARG A 120 26.53 1.62 -5.59
CA ARG A 120 25.28 1.81 -4.81
C ARG A 120 24.98 3.25 -4.43
N LEU A 121 26.00 4.08 -4.25
CA LEU A 121 25.85 5.49 -3.91
C LEU A 121 25.57 6.38 -5.13
N SER A 122 25.84 5.90 -6.34
CA SER A 122 25.62 6.65 -7.59
C SER A 122 24.19 6.57 -8.15
N TRP A 123 23.24 5.98 -7.42
CA TRP A 123 21.86 5.81 -7.91
C TRP A 123 21.11 7.13 -8.16
N TYR A 124 21.61 8.24 -7.61
CA TYR A 124 21.10 9.56 -7.94
C TYR A 124 21.52 10.03 -9.33
N HIS A 125 22.60 9.51 -9.91
CA HIS A 125 23.08 9.87 -11.24
C HIS A 125 23.56 8.62 -11.97
N SER A 126 22.75 8.16 -12.93
CA SER A 126 23.22 7.13 -13.86
C SER A 126 24.46 7.65 -14.57
N PHE A 127 25.52 6.82 -14.60
CA PHE A 127 26.75 7.21 -15.29
C PHE A 127 26.61 6.97 -16.80
N HIS A 128 25.71 6.08 -17.19
CA HIS A 128 25.43 5.78 -18.58
C HIS A 128 23.97 5.35 -18.78
N ASN A 129 23.38 5.78 -19.89
CA ASN A 129 22.03 5.44 -20.30
C ASN A 129 22.13 4.81 -21.67
N LEU A 130 21.46 3.68 -21.88
CA LEU A 130 21.47 3.01 -23.17
C LEU A 130 20.08 2.48 -23.54
N VAL A 131 19.86 2.33 -24.83
CA VAL A 131 18.77 1.54 -25.37
C VAL A 131 19.37 0.18 -25.69
N CYS A 132 18.97 -0.84 -24.94
CA CYS A 132 19.49 -2.17 -25.11
C CYS A 132 18.78 -2.90 -26.25
N GLN A 133 19.54 -3.65 -27.04
CA GLN A 133 18.96 -4.51 -28.07
C GLN A 133 18.58 -5.88 -27.48
N PRO A 134 17.47 -6.49 -27.95
CA PRO A 134 17.05 -7.79 -27.46
C PRO A 134 18.13 -8.85 -27.63
N ASN A 135 18.26 -9.75 -26.65
CA ASN A 135 19.25 -10.84 -26.64
C ASN A 135 20.73 -10.41 -26.59
N GLU A 136 21.02 -9.11 -26.47
CA GLU A 136 22.36 -8.64 -26.11
C GLU A 136 22.51 -8.56 -24.58
N SER A 137 23.75 -8.58 -24.08
CA SER A 137 24.00 -8.38 -22.66
C SER A 137 23.68 -6.94 -22.26
N VAL A 138 22.97 -6.79 -21.14
CA VAL A 138 22.59 -5.48 -20.59
C VAL A 138 23.80 -4.57 -20.37
N VAL A 139 24.94 -5.17 -20.02
CA VAL A 139 26.22 -4.48 -19.92
C VAL A 139 27.17 -5.06 -20.97
N SER A 140 27.66 -4.22 -21.88
CA SER A 140 28.71 -4.62 -22.81
C SER A 140 30.01 -4.95 -22.06
N SER A 141 30.86 -5.84 -22.59
CA SER A 141 32.13 -6.24 -21.96
C SER A 141 33.08 -5.09 -21.61
N ASN A 142 32.87 -3.90 -22.19
CA ASN A 142 33.73 -2.73 -22.04
C ASN A 142 33.23 -1.75 -20.96
N ILE A 143 32.07 -2.01 -20.36
CA ILE A 143 31.45 -1.16 -19.34
C ILE A 143 31.32 -1.98 -18.06
N SER A 144 31.67 -1.41 -16.91
CA SER A 144 31.38 -2.02 -15.61
C SER A 144 30.26 -1.26 -14.92
N ALA A 145 29.15 -1.94 -14.65
CA ALA A 145 28.03 -1.44 -13.87
C ALA A 145 27.70 -2.46 -12.79
N ASP A 146 27.62 -1.99 -11.54
CA ASP A 146 27.23 -2.82 -10.39
C ASP A 146 25.71 -3.05 -10.38
N HIS A 147 24.96 -2.11 -10.94
CA HIS A 147 23.51 -2.15 -10.95
C HIS A 147 22.94 -1.60 -12.25
N VAL A 148 21.93 -2.30 -12.77
CA VAL A 148 21.20 -1.87 -13.95
C VAL A 148 19.71 -1.85 -13.67
N LEU A 149 19.05 -0.79 -14.10
CA LEU A 149 17.59 -0.67 -14.07
C LEU A 149 17.08 -0.45 -15.48
N CYS A 150 16.30 -1.40 -15.98
CA CYS A 150 15.69 -1.32 -17.29
C CYS A 150 14.19 -1.08 -17.17
N TYR A 151 13.62 -0.30 -18.09
CA TYR A 151 12.20 -0.02 -18.16
C TYR A 151 11.71 0.02 -19.61
N GLY A 152 10.41 -0.18 -19.80
CA GLY A 152 9.79 -0.11 -21.12
C GLY A 152 8.28 -0.03 -21.06
N PHE A 153 7.68 0.57 -22.09
CA PHE A 153 6.23 0.58 -22.26
C PHE A 153 5.81 -0.71 -22.95
N ILE A 154 5.00 -1.51 -22.27
CA ILE A 154 4.59 -2.84 -22.75
C ILE A 154 3.22 -2.84 -23.44
N VAL A 155 2.58 -1.67 -23.54
CA VAL A 155 1.21 -1.51 -24.06
C VAL A 155 1.00 -2.18 -25.42
N SER A 156 1.99 -2.13 -26.32
CA SER A 156 1.89 -2.70 -27.68
C SER A 156 1.97 -4.23 -27.72
N ASN A 157 2.49 -4.88 -26.68
CA ASN A 157 2.76 -6.33 -26.64
C ASN A 157 1.91 -7.05 -25.59
N GLN A 158 0.91 -6.37 -25.02
CA GLN A 158 0.01 -6.95 -24.02
C GLN A 158 -0.86 -8.04 -24.64
N THR A 159 -0.76 -9.26 -24.13
CA THR A 159 -1.71 -10.32 -24.44
C THR A 159 -2.89 -10.30 -23.47
N THR A 160 -4.03 -10.88 -23.87
CA THR A 160 -5.15 -11.07 -22.95
C THR A 160 -4.76 -11.86 -21.71
N ILE A 161 -3.79 -12.77 -21.83
CA ILE A 161 -3.25 -13.58 -20.73
C ILE A 161 -2.53 -12.67 -19.71
N ASP A 162 -1.79 -11.67 -20.17
CA ASP A 162 -1.10 -10.72 -19.28
C ASP A 162 -2.10 -9.90 -18.45
N ILE A 163 -3.16 -9.42 -19.08
CA ILE A 163 -4.23 -8.67 -18.39
C ILE A 163 -4.93 -9.57 -17.36
N ILE A 164 -5.21 -10.82 -17.70
CA ILE A 164 -5.81 -11.80 -16.77
C ILE A 164 -4.86 -12.08 -15.61
N ASN A 165 -3.55 -12.22 -15.86
CA ASN A 165 -2.56 -12.41 -14.81
C ASN A 165 -2.52 -11.21 -13.85
N GLN A 166 -2.59 -9.97 -14.36
CA GLN A 166 -2.62 -8.79 -13.50
C GLN A 166 -3.91 -8.69 -12.69
N LEU A 167 -5.07 -9.00 -13.29
CA LEU A 167 -6.33 -9.14 -12.57
C LEU A 167 -6.24 -10.21 -11.47
N GLY A 168 -5.57 -11.33 -11.76
CA GLY A 168 -5.29 -12.39 -10.78
C GLY A 168 -4.41 -11.92 -9.63
N ILE A 169 -3.35 -11.16 -9.91
CA ILE A 169 -2.47 -10.57 -8.88
C ILE A 169 -3.24 -9.57 -8.02
N CYS A 170 -4.01 -8.65 -8.63
CA CYS A 170 -4.86 -7.72 -7.89
C CYS A 170 -5.87 -8.45 -6.99
N SER A 171 -6.54 -9.47 -7.53
CA SER A 171 -7.52 -10.26 -6.78
C SER A 171 -6.86 -11.02 -5.63
N GLY A 172 -5.65 -11.56 -5.85
CA GLY A 172 -4.85 -12.20 -4.80
C GLY A 172 -4.46 -11.24 -3.68
N ILE A 173 -4.01 -10.03 -4.02
CA ILE A 173 -3.70 -8.99 -3.04
C ILE A 173 -4.95 -8.62 -2.22
N LEU A 174 -6.09 -8.41 -2.89
CA LEU A 174 -7.35 -8.11 -2.22
C LEU A 174 -7.78 -9.24 -1.28
N ALA A 175 -7.71 -10.51 -1.73
CA ALA A 175 -8.04 -11.66 -0.90
C ALA A 175 -7.11 -11.78 0.33
N ILE A 176 -5.81 -11.49 0.16
CA ILE A 176 -4.86 -11.43 1.28
C ILE A 176 -5.28 -10.34 2.26
N VAL A 177 -5.61 -9.13 1.79
CA VAL A 177 -6.02 -8.02 2.65
C VAL A 177 -7.32 -8.34 3.38
N GLU A 178 -8.33 -8.88 2.68
CA GLU A 178 -9.61 -9.31 3.22
C GLU A 178 -9.45 -10.37 4.31
N THR A 179 -8.47 -11.28 4.16
CA THR A 179 -8.19 -12.34 5.14
C THR A 179 -7.29 -11.87 6.28
N ALA A 180 -6.26 -11.08 5.99
CA ALA A 180 -5.30 -10.60 6.96
C ALA A 180 -5.93 -9.60 7.92
N TYR A 181 -6.77 -8.69 7.43
CA TYR A 181 -7.43 -7.68 8.25
C TYR A 181 -8.18 -8.26 9.47
N PRO A 182 -9.12 -9.21 9.33
CA PRO A 182 -9.83 -9.79 10.46
C PRO A 182 -8.93 -10.59 11.39
N LEU A 183 -7.93 -11.31 10.86
CA LEU A 183 -6.95 -12.06 11.67
C LEU A 183 -6.12 -11.11 12.55
N THR A 184 -5.53 -10.10 11.94
CA THR A 184 -4.73 -9.07 12.62
C THR A 184 -5.59 -8.31 13.64
N TYR A 185 -6.84 -8.00 13.29
CA TYR A 185 -7.76 -7.33 14.21
C TYR A 185 -8.10 -8.17 15.45
N ARG A 186 -8.40 -9.46 15.27
CA ARG A 186 -8.65 -10.41 16.38
C ARG A 186 -7.41 -10.59 17.25
N PHE A 187 -6.24 -10.74 16.63
CA PHE A 187 -4.98 -10.84 17.35
C PHE A 187 -4.73 -9.59 18.22
N GLY A 188 -5.04 -8.40 17.69
CA GLY A 188 -4.99 -7.12 18.40
C GLY A 188 -5.99 -6.97 19.56
N HIS A 189 -6.94 -7.89 19.78
CA HIS A 189 -7.76 -7.82 21.00
C HIS A 189 -6.95 -8.11 22.26
N HIS A 190 -5.90 -8.93 22.15
CA HIS A 190 -5.05 -9.29 23.28
C HIS A 190 -3.99 -8.21 23.54
N PRO A 191 -3.62 -7.93 24.81
CA PRO A 191 -2.59 -6.92 25.12
C PRO A 191 -1.22 -7.28 24.54
N ILE A 192 -0.83 -8.56 24.60
CA ILE A 192 0.40 -9.06 23.97
C ILE A 192 0.32 -8.89 22.45
N GLY A 193 -0.83 -9.24 21.85
CA GLY A 193 -1.06 -9.05 20.42
C GLY A 193 -0.91 -7.60 19.99
N MET A 194 -1.45 -6.65 20.75
CA MET A 194 -1.24 -5.21 20.50
C MET A 194 0.23 -4.79 20.53
N ILE A 195 1.01 -5.27 21.51
CA ILE A 195 2.44 -4.97 21.60
C ILE A 195 3.15 -5.53 20.35
N CYS A 196 2.87 -6.79 19.99
CA CYS A 196 3.40 -7.41 18.78
C CYS A 196 3.04 -6.62 17.51
N LEU A 197 1.80 -6.14 17.37
CA LEU A 197 1.39 -5.32 16.23
C LEU A 197 2.12 -3.98 16.16
N VAL A 198 2.34 -3.32 17.31
CA VAL A 198 3.12 -2.09 17.37
C VAL A 198 4.58 -2.36 16.97
N CYS A 199 5.21 -3.39 17.53
CA CYS A 199 6.57 -3.78 17.18
C CYS A 199 6.70 -4.15 15.70
N LEU A 200 5.73 -4.89 15.15
CA LEU A 200 5.69 -5.27 13.74
C LEU A 200 5.58 -4.02 12.85
N ASN A 201 4.68 -3.09 13.18
CA ASN A 201 4.53 -1.84 12.43
C ASN A 201 5.81 -1.01 12.44
N CYS A 202 6.45 -0.88 13.61
CA CYS A 202 7.75 -0.21 13.72
C CYS A 202 8.82 -0.92 12.88
N GLY A 203 8.86 -2.25 12.90
CA GLY A 203 9.78 -3.05 12.08
C GLY A 203 9.58 -2.82 10.58
N ILE A 204 8.32 -2.77 10.12
CA ILE A 204 7.99 -2.47 8.72
C ILE A 204 8.48 -1.06 8.34
N LEU A 205 8.16 -0.04 9.15
CA LEU A 205 8.59 1.34 8.87
C LEU A 205 10.12 1.48 8.87
N ILE A 206 10.81 0.83 9.82
CA ILE A 206 12.28 0.80 9.84
C ILE A 206 12.81 0.11 8.58
N ALA A 207 12.24 -1.02 8.18
CA ALA A 207 12.64 -1.71 6.97
C ALA A 207 12.41 -0.85 5.72
N GLU A 208 11.28 -0.14 5.61
CA GLU A 208 11.02 0.81 4.51
C GLU A 208 12.06 1.93 4.46
N VAL A 209 12.40 2.52 5.60
CA VAL A 209 13.45 3.54 5.70
C VAL A 209 14.81 2.96 5.30
N ILE A 210 15.16 1.77 5.78
CA ILE A 210 16.40 1.08 5.41
C ILE A 210 16.43 0.79 3.91
N PHE A 211 15.35 0.29 3.33
CA PHE A 211 15.26 0.00 1.89
C PHE A 211 15.37 1.27 1.05
N THR A 212 14.78 2.37 1.52
CA THR A 212 14.87 3.67 0.88
C THR A 212 16.29 4.27 0.99
N ILE A 213 16.97 4.10 2.13
CA ILE A 213 18.33 4.65 2.34
C ILE A 213 19.39 3.78 1.66
N ILE A 214 19.32 2.47 1.83
CA ILE A 214 20.28 1.50 1.31
C ILE A 214 20.03 1.23 -0.19
N HIS A 215 18.89 1.70 -0.72
CA HIS A 215 18.49 1.51 -2.13
C HIS A 215 18.60 0.03 -2.54
N PHE A 216 18.10 -0.84 -1.67
CA PHE A 216 18.10 -2.28 -1.92
C PHE A 216 17.27 -2.55 -3.19
N GLN A 217 17.71 -3.48 -4.05
CA GLN A 217 17.00 -3.89 -5.27
C GLN A 217 15.70 -4.61 -4.93
N ILE A 218 14.74 -3.86 -4.41
CA ILE A 218 13.43 -4.34 -4.01
C ILE A 218 12.45 -3.82 -5.06
N SER A 219 11.57 -4.72 -5.52
CA SER A 219 10.51 -4.35 -6.44
C SER A 219 9.66 -3.23 -5.82
N TYR A 220 9.30 -2.24 -6.64
CA TYR A 220 8.39 -1.17 -6.24
C TYR A 220 7.07 -1.70 -5.66
N MET A 221 6.63 -2.86 -6.13
CA MET A 221 5.45 -3.57 -5.62
C MET A 221 5.62 -4.00 -4.16
N THR A 222 6.79 -4.50 -3.77
CA THR A 222 7.06 -4.87 -2.38
C THR A 222 6.99 -3.65 -1.47
N PHE A 223 7.54 -2.52 -1.91
CA PHE A 223 7.47 -1.25 -1.17
C PHE A 223 6.02 -0.79 -0.95
N ILE A 224 5.18 -0.89 -1.98
CA ILE A 224 3.75 -0.53 -1.88
C ILE A 224 2.98 -1.48 -0.97
N LEU A 225 3.25 -2.79 -1.05
CA LEU A 225 2.61 -3.79 -0.20
C LEU A 225 3.02 -3.62 1.27
N MET A 226 4.28 -3.28 1.55
CA MET A 226 4.73 -2.92 2.90
C MET A 226 3.97 -1.71 3.43
N ASN A 227 3.82 -0.66 2.62
CA ASN A 227 3.05 0.52 3.00
C ASN A 227 1.59 0.14 3.30
N LEU A 228 0.95 -0.62 2.42
CA LEU A 228 -0.42 -1.09 2.64
C LEU A 228 -0.56 -1.82 3.97
N MET A 229 0.37 -2.74 4.29
CA MET A 229 0.39 -3.46 5.56
C MET A 229 0.61 -2.52 6.76
N ALA A 230 1.51 -1.54 6.66
CA ALA A 230 1.73 -0.55 7.72
C ALA A 230 0.46 0.27 8.00
N PHE A 231 -0.25 0.71 6.94
CA PHE A 231 -1.51 1.44 7.08
C PHE A 231 -2.65 0.57 7.65
N LEU A 232 -2.73 -0.70 7.25
CA LEU A 232 -3.70 -1.66 7.80
C LEU A 232 -3.46 -1.87 9.31
N ILE A 233 -2.21 -2.15 9.71
CA ILE A 233 -1.86 -2.35 11.13
C ILE A 233 -2.11 -1.08 11.94
N THR A 234 -1.71 0.08 11.43
CA THR A 234 -1.94 1.37 12.09
C THR A 234 -3.42 1.63 12.30
N THR A 235 -4.26 1.31 11.31
CA THR A 235 -5.72 1.45 11.40
C THR A 235 -6.30 0.51 12.43
N ILE A 236 -5.86 -0.74 12.48
CA ILE A 236 -6.28 -1.71 13.51
C ILE A 236 -5.90 -1.22 14.90
N ILE A 237 -4.66 -0.74 15.10
CA ILE A 237 -4.20 -0.19 16.38
C ILE A 237 -5.09 0.99 16.80
N TYR A 238 -5.40 1.90 15.88
CA TYR A 238 -6.27 3.04 16.14
C TYR A 238 -7.68 2.60 16.54
N LEU A 239 -8.28 1.65 15.83
CA LEU A 239 -9.63 1.13 16.14
C LEU A 239 -9.67 0.47 17.53
N GLN A 240 -8.65 -0.33 17.87
CA GLN A 240 -8.52 -0.95 19.18
C GLN A 240 -8.36 0.09 20.30
N TYR A 241 -7.55 1.13 20.08
CA TYR A 241 -7.41 2.25 21.02
C TYR A 241 -8.75 2.98 21.23
N LYS A 242 -9.46 3.32 20.14
CA LYS A 242 -10.76 3.98 20.20
C LYS A 242 -11.77 3.14 20.99
N LYS A 243 -11.82 1.83 20.74
CA LYS A 243 -12.67 0.88 21.47
C LYS A 243 -12.38 0.89 22.98
N ARG A 244 -11.11 0.79 23.37
CA ARG A 244 -10.70 0.81 24.80
C ARG A 244 -11.09 2.13 25.47
N LYS A 245 -10.89 3.26 24.79
CA LYS A 245 -11.29 4.58 25.28
C LYS A 245 -12.80 4.68 25.52
N MET A 246 -13.61 4.24 24.56
CA MET A 246 -15.08 4.24 24.69
C MET A 246 -15.56 3.35 25.85
N ARG A 247 -14.97 2.16 26.04
CA ARG A 247 -15.30 1.28 27.18
C ARG A 247 -14.98 1.92 28.53
N LYS A 248 -13.81 2.55 28.66
CA LYS A 248 -13.39 3.23 29.90
C LYS A 248 -14.32 4.40 30.24
N SER A 249 -14.74 5.19 29.25
CA SER A 249 -15.70 6.28 29.45
C SER A 249 -17.08 5.77 29.91
N ARG A 250 -17.60 4.68 29.33
CA ARG A 250 -18.87 4.09 29.79
C ARG A 250 -18.80 3.59 31.23
N LEU A 251 -17.70 2.91 31.60
CA LEU A 251 -17.48 2.43 32.96
C LEU A 251 -17.45 3.59 33.97
N LEU A 252 -16.75 4.68 33.65
CA LEU A 252 -16.69 5.88 34.50
C LEU A 252 -18.07 6.53 34.69
N ILE A 253 -18.90 6.60 33.63
CA ILE A 253 -20.26 7.14 33.71
C ILE A 253 -21.14 6.23 34.58
N SER A 254 -21.05 4.91 34.41
CA SER A 254 -21.83 3.97 35.25
C SER A 254 -21.44 4.07 36.73
N THR A 255 -20.16 4.26 37.05
CA THR A 255 -19.71 4.44 38.45
C THR A 255 -20.13 5.80 39.03
N LEU A 256 -20.20 6.86 38.21
CA LEU A 256 -20.69 8.17 38.65
C LEU A 256 -22.19 8.16 38.94
N ASN A 257 -22.98 7.48 38.10
CA ASN A 257 -24.42 7.35 38.31
C ASN A 257 -24.77 6.45 39.52
N LEU A 258 -23.92 5.47 39.85
CA LEU A 258 -24.06 4.64 41.06
C LEU A 258 -23.75 5.39 42.36
N ASN A 259 -22.92 6.44 42.32
CA ASN A 259 -22.58 7.26 43.49
C ASN A 259 -23.55 8.43 43.71
N GLN A 260 -24.58 8.57 42.86
CA GLN A 260 -25.65 9.57 43.01
C GLN A 260 -26.92 8.99 43.69
N PHE A 261 -26.86 7.73 44.11
CA PHE A 261 -27.84 7.04 44.96
C PHE A 261 -27.17 6.59 46.25
#